data_AF-A0A4R9QIJ7-F1
#
_entry.id   AF-A0A4R9QIJ7-F1
#
_cell.length_a   1.000
_cell.length_b   1.000
_cell.length_c   1.000
_cell.angle_alpha   90.00
_cell.angle_beta   90.00
_cell.angle_gamma   90.00
#
_symmetry.space_group_name_H-M   'P 1'
#
loop_
_entity.id
_entity.type
_entity.pdbx_description
1 polymer ?
#
loop_
_entity_poly.entity_id
_entity_poly.type
_entity_poly.pdbx_seq_one_letter_code
_entity_poly.pdbx_strand_id
1 'polypeptide(L)'
;MLFKMDRHNNQLAHTSDRLPRWRALAQVMLPNEFSAASINRTERCSTYAFFAEVLSSVRRAHSVDDRNELPKIYAFAEWSLWHPNKQLWNAAGVSFYEHAFDHRADIDNVMAWIAPKTRAAVSGLWDLHLDPATLERVKRASQSVHWSHQRECDVALQTAIATLNAPVTAA
;
A
#
# COMPACT_ATOMS: atom_id res chain seq x y z
N MET A 1 4.74 2.22 -46.62
CA MET A 1 4.06 0.93 -46.43
C MET A 1 3.90 0.69 -44.95
N LEU A 2 2.65 0.69 -44.46
CA LEU A 2 2.28 0.48 -43.05
C LEU A 2 2.45 -0.99 -42.67
N PHE A 3 3.18 -1.27 -41.59
CA PHE A 3 3.02 -2.54 -40.88
C PHE A 3 1.83 -2.40 -39.91
N LYS A 4 0.71 -3.04 -40.28
CA LYS A 4 -0.41 -3.33 -39.38
C LYS A 4 0.05 -4.40 -38.40
N MET A 5 0.01 -4.09 -37.12
CA MET A 5 0.12 -5.07 -36.04
C MET A 5 -1.30 -5.34 -35.55
N ASP A 6 -1.76 -6.57 -35.78
CA ASP A 6 -3.06 -7.07 -35.35
C ASP A 6 -3.17 -7.01 -33.82
N ARG A 7 -4.01 -6.09 -33.33
CA ARG A 7 -4.45 -6.07 -31.94
C ARG A 7 -5.65 -6.99 -31.78
N HIS A 8 -5.40 -8.29 -31.62
CA HIS A 8 -6.36 -9.22 -31.07
C HIS A 8 -5.76 -9.90 -29.85
N ASN A 9 -5.89 -9.24 -28.70
CA ASN A 9 -6.15 -9.96 -27.45
C ASN A 9 -7.17 -9.15 -26.66
N ASN A 10 -8.42 -9.31 -27.10
CA ASN A 10 -9.61 -8.74 -26.49
C ASN A 10 -10.17 -9.79 -25.53
N GLN A 11 -9.74 -9.73 -24.27
CA GLN A 11 -10.46 -10.30 -23.13
C GLN A 11 -9.80 -9.76 -21.87
N LEU A 12 -10.33 -8.62 -21.40
CA LEU A 12 -10.34 -8.06 -20.04
C LEU A 12 -10.57 -6.53 -20.15
N ALA A 13 -11.71 -6.14 -20.71
CA ALA A 13 -12.24 -4.80 -20.54
C ALA A 13 -13.73 -4.92 -20.22
N HIS A 14 -14.23 -3.98 -19.40
CA HIS A 14 -15.55 -3.88 -18.76
C HIS A 14 -15.55 -4.42 -17.31
N THR A 15 -14.83 -3.80 -16.38
CA THR A 15 -15.11 -2.46 -15.87
C THR A 15 -13.91 -1.51 -15.96
N SER A 16 -14.03 -0.46 -16.76
CA SER A 16 -13.19 0.74 -16.58
C SER A 16 -13.82 1.59 -15.48
N ASP A 17 -13.91 1.02 -14.28
CA ASP A 17 -14.28 1.78 -13.09
C ASP A 17 -13.13 2.74 -12.79
N ARG A 18 -13.42 4.03 -12.72
CA ARG A 18 -12.43 5.02 -12.27
C ARG A 18 -11.91 4.56 -10.91
N LEU A 19 -10.59 4.36 -10.80
CA LEU A 19 -9.95 4.11 -9.51
C LEU A 19 -10.50 5.11 -8.47
N PRO A 20 -10.82 4.66 -7.23
CA PRO A 20 -11.34 5.57 -6.23
C PRO A 20 -10.33 6.70 -6.02
N ARG A 21 -10.85 7.91 -5.75
CA ARG A 21 -9.97 9.00 -5.35
C ARG A 21 -9.25 8.56 -4.08
N TRP A 22 -7.92 8.57 -4.09
CA TRP A 22 -7.10 8.03 -3.00
C TRP A 22 -7.51 8.56 -1.62
N ARG A 23 -7.94 9.83 -1.53
CA ARG A 23 -8.41 10.45 -0.27
C ARG A 23 -9.68 9.78 0.25
N ALA A 24 -10.62 9.46 -0.63
CA ALA A 24 -11.84 8.76 -0.24
C ALA A 24 -11.51 7.34 0.24
N LEU A 25 -10.62 6.64 -0.46
CA LEU A 25 -10.17 5.31 -0.03
C LEU A 25 -9.42 5.37 1.31
N ALA A 26 -8.54 6.36 1.50
CA ALA A 26 -7.82 6.58 2.75
C ALA A 26 -8.78 6.89 3.91
N GLN A 27 -9.81 7.72 3.70
CA GLN A 27 -10.83 8.01 4.71
C GLN A 27 -11.61 6.76 5.16
N VAL A 28 -11.82 5.79 4.26
CA VAL A 28 -12.51 4.53 4.61
C VAL A 28 -11.55 3.53 5.26
N MET A 29 -10.35 3.35 4.71
CA MET A 29 -9.43 2.32 5.17
C MET A 29 -8.63 2.73 6.41
N LEU A 30 -8.22 3.99 6.48
CA LEU A 30 -7.25 4.54 7.43
C LEU A 30 -7.75 5.91 7.96
N PRO A 31 -8.95 5.95 8.58
CA PRO A 31 -9.60 7.21 8.96
C PRO A 31 -8.79 8.00 10.00
N ASN A 32 -8.11 7.32 10.91
CA ASN A 32 -7.34 7.95 11.98
C ASN A 32 -6.08 8.62 11.41
N GLU A 33 -5.35 7.91 10.57
CA GLU A 33 -4.16 8.39 9.87
C GLU A 33 -4.53 9.56 8.95
N PHE A 34 -5.64 9.43 8.23
CA PHE A 34 -6.12 10.49 7.35
C PHE A 34 -6.51 11.75 8.13
N SER A 35 -7.20 11.59 9.26
CA SER A 35 -7.56 12.69 10.15
C SER A 35 -6.33 13.35 10.76
N ALA A 36 -5.36 12.56 11.23
CA ALA A 36 -4.12 13.07 11.83
C ALA A 36 -3.27 13.86 10.83
N ALA A 37 -3.14 13.36 9.59
CA ALA A 37 -2.38 14.03 8.53
C ALA A 37 -3.07 15.29 7.98
N SER A 38 -4.35 15.51 8.31
CA SER A 38 -5.16 16.64 7.82
C SER A 38 -5.13 17.80 8.83
N ILE A 39 -4.02 18.52 8.89
CA ILE A 39 -3.87 19.70 9.75
C ILE A 39 -4.90 20.78 9.32
N ASN A 40 -5.89 21.05 10.17
CA ASN A 40 -6.79 22.22 10.15
C ASN A 40 -7.86 22.34 9.04
N ARG A 41 -8.54 21.27 8.60
CA ARG A 41 -9.74 21.37 7.70
C ARG A 41 -9.53 22.18 6.39
N THR A 42 -8.33 22.68 6.09
CA THR A 42 -7.98 23.55 4.95
C THR A 42 -7.47 22.74 3.75
N GLU A 43 -8.04 21.55 3.56
CA GLU A 43 -8.01 20.79 2.30
C GLU A 43 -6.65 20.20 1.83
N ARG A 44 -5.53 20.42 2.53
CA ARG A 44 -4.20 19.97 2.05
C ARG A 44 -3.55 18.87 2.90
N CYS A 45 -4.19 17.69 2.95
CA CYS A 45 -3.46 16.46 3.29
C CYS A 45 -2.56 16.07 2.09
N SER A 46 -1.24 16.16 2.29
CA SER A 46 -0.25 15.72 1.31
C SER A 46 -0.06 14.19 1.42
N THR A 47 0.32 13.54 0.33
CA THR A 47 0.57 12.08 0.35
C THR A 47 1.70 11.73 1.32
N TYR A 48 2.72 12.57 1.44
CA TYR A 48 3.84 12.38 2.37
C TYR A 48 3.41 12.52 3.85
N ALA A 49 2.64 13.56 4.19
CA ALA A 49 2.12 13.72 5.54
C ALA A 49 1.22 12.55 5.92
N PHE A 50 0.40 12.07 4.99
CA PHE A 50 -0.40 10.87 5.19
C PHE A 50 0.45 9.62 5.44
N PHE A 51 1.44 9.33 4.59
CA PHE A 51 2.28 8.16 4.77
C PHE A 51 3.17 8.21 6.02
N ALA A 52 3.51 9.40 6.53
CA ALA A 52 4.17 9.54 7.83
C ALA A 52 3.29 9.04 9.00
N GLU A 53 1.98 9.33 8.95
CA GLU A 53 1.01 8.80 9.92
C GLU A 53 0.82 7.29 9.74
N VAL A 54 0.69 6.82 8.49
CA VAL A 54 0.58 5.38 8.19
C VAL A 54 1.80 4.60 8.68
N LEU A 55 3.01 5.14 8.51
CA LEU A 55 4.24 4.52 9.00
C LEU A 55 4.26 4.46 10.53
N SER A 56 3.72 5.47 11.22
CA SER A 56 3.56 5.43 12.67
C SER A 56 2.55 4.36 13.11
N SER A 57 1.44 4.21 12.37
CA SER A 57 0.42 3.20 12.63
C SER A 57 0.92 1.78 12.38
N VAL A 58 1.62 1.51 11.28
CA VAL A 58 2.12 0.15 10.99
C VAL A 58 3.07 -0.36 12.07
N ARG A 59 3.89 0.55 12.64
CA ARG A 59 4.80 0.24 13.75
C ARG A 59 4.02 -0.18 15.00
N ARG A 60 2.96 0.54 15.34
CA ARG A 60 2.10 0.20 16.48
C ARG A 60 1.37 -1.12 16.22
N ALA A 61 0.77 -1.27 15.04
CA ALA A 61 0.04 -2.46 14.65
C ALA A 61 0.93 -3.72 14.70
N HIS A 62 2.18 -3.65 14.22
CA HIS A 62 3.12 -4.77 14.36
C HIS A 62 3.49 -5.07 15.82
N SER A 63 3.61 -4.05 16.68
CA SER A 63 3.99 -4.25 18.09
C SER A 63 2.95 -5.02 18.92
N VAL A 64 1.69 -5.04 18.47
CA VAL A 64 0.57 -5.72 19.13
C VAL A 64 -0.07 -6.80 18.26
N ASP A 65 0.55 -7.14 17.12
CA ASP A 65 0.02 -8.05 16.09
C ASP A 65 -1.44 -7.73 15.68
N ASP A 66 -1.75 -6.46 15.40
CA ASP A 66 -3.11 -6.02 15.07
C ASP A 66 -3.57 -6.55 13.70
N ARG A 67 -4.24 -7.69 13.72
CA ARG A 67 -4.80 -8.36 12.54
C ARG A 67 -6.00 -7.63 11.90
N ASN A 68 -6.50 -6.55 12.51
CA ASN A 68 -7.54 -5.72 11.91
C ASN A 68 -6.95 -4.51 11.18
N GLU A 69 -5.84 -3.96 11.68
CA GLU A 69 -5.21 -2.76 11.14
C GLU A 69 -4.17 -3.09 10.06
N LEU A 70 -3.32 -4.09 10.28
CA LEU A 70 -2.26 -4.47 9.34
C LEU A 70 -2.78 -4.75 7.92
N PRO A 71 -3.89 -5.49 7.69
CA PRO A 71 -4.40 -5.70 6.33
C PRO A 71 -4.78 -4.40 5.63
N LYS A 72 -5.35 -3.43 6.35
CA LYS A 72 -5.77 -2.14 5.78
C LYS A 72 -4.57 -1.31 5.37
N ILE A 73 -3.55 -1.27 6.23
CA ILE A 73 -2.32 -0.50 5.98
C ILE A 73 -1.59 -1.07 4.76
N TYR A 74 -1.29 -2.37 4.76
CA TYR A 74 -0.55 -2.99 3.66
C TYR A 74 -1.33 -2.98 2.36
N ALA A 75 -2.65 -3.21 2.39
CA ALA A 75 -3.49 -3.11 1.21
C ALA A 75 -3.49 -1.70 0.61
N PHE A 76 -3.62 -0.67 1.45
CA PHE A 76 -3.62 0.72 0.97
C PHE A 76 -2.24 1.12 0.41
N ALA A 77 -1.16 0.74 1.10
CA ALA A 77 0.20 1.01 0.65
C ALA A 77 0.51 0.33 -0.69
N GLU A 78 0.13 -0.95 -0.85
CA GLU A 78 0.31 -1.67 -2.10
C GLU A 78 -0.54 -1.08 -3.22
N TRP A 79 -1.83 -0.82 -2.96
CA TRP A 79 -2.71 -0.17 -3.93
C TRP A 79 -2.14 1.19 -4.38
N SER A 80 -1.59 1.96 -3.46
CA SER A 80 -0.96 3.25 -3.73
C SER A 80 0.29 3.13 -4.59
N LEU A 81 1.15 2.13 -4.33
CA LEU A 81 2.37 1.86 -5.10
C LEU A 81 2.09 1.53 -6.57
N TRP A 82 0.94 0.91 -6.86
CA TRP A 82 0.53 0.59 -8.23
C TRP A 82 -0.41 1.63 -8.85
N HIS A 83 -0.72 2.71 -8.14
CA HIS A 83 -1.62 3.75 -8.63
C HIS A 83 -0.94 4.64 -9.69
N PRO A 84 -1.63 5.06 -10.78
CA PRO A 84 -1.04 5.90 -11.84
C PRO A 84 -0.67 7.33 -11.41
N ASN A 85 -0.94 7.72 -10.16
CA ASN A 85 -0.64 9.07 -9.69
C ASN A 85 0.79 9.13 -9.17
N LYS A 86 1.65 9.92 -9.85
CA LYS A 86 3.08 9.99 -9.53
C LYS A 86 3.39 10.42 -8.08
N GLN A 87 2.57 11.25 -7.46
CA GLN A 87 2.81 11.66 -6.07
C GLN A 87 2.41 10.58 -5.07
N LEU A 88 1.41 9.75 -5.42
CA LEU A 88 0.91 8.70 -4.54
C LEU A 88 1.80 7.46 -4.55
N TRP A 89 2.12 6.92 -5.74
CA TRP A 89 2.99 5.74 -5.82
C TRP A 89 4.40 6.03 -5.27
N ASN A 90 4.91 7.24 -5.49
CA ASN A 90 6.22 7.64 -4.99
C ASN A 90 6.20 7.74 -3.47
N ALA A 91 5.17 8.36 -2.89
CA ALA A 91 5.04 8.43 -1.44
C ALA A 91 4.86 7.04 -0.80
N ALA A 92 4.13 6.12 -1.43
CA ALA A 92 4.08 4.73 -0.96
C ALA A 92 5.46 4.05 -0.98
N GLY A 93 6.24 4.24 -2.05
CA GLY A 93 7.61 3.74 -2.14
C GLY A 93 8.51 4.33 -1.06
N VAL A 94 8.75 5.65 -1.10
CA VAL A 94 9.78 6.31 -0.27
C VAL A 94 9.33 6.59 1.16
N SER A 95 8.04 6.77 1.44
CA SER A 95 7.58 7.09 2.81
C SER A 95 7.07 5.88 3.58
N PHE A 96 6.76 4.77 2.91
CA PHE A 96 6.31 3.55 3.56
C PHE A 96 7.27 2.38 3.35
N TYR A 97 7.48 1.93 2.10
CA TYR A 97 8.25 0.71 1.84
C TYR A 97 9.75 0.86 2.09
N GLU A 98 10.35 2.01 1.81
CA GLU A 98 11.75 2.32 2.15
C GLU A 98 12.00 2.17 3.66
N HIS A 99 11.05 2.63 4.47
CA HIS A 99 11.12 2.65 5.94
C HIS A 99 10.45 1.45 6.63
N ALA A 100 10.01 0.43 5.88
CA ALA A 100 9.26 -0.70 6.42
C ALA A 100 10.04 -1.46 7.50
N PHE A 101 11.37 -1.45 7.42
CA PHE A 101 12.27 -2.17 8.34
C PHE A 101 13.01 -1.26 9.34
N ASP A 102 12.68 0.03 9.42
CA ASP A 102 13.34 0.99 10.33
C ASP A 102 13.03 0.73 11.80
N HIS A 103 11.93 0.04 12.07
CA HIS A 103 11.49 -0.25 13.41
C HIS A 103 11.91 -1.66 13.82
N ARG A 104 11.95 -1.91 15.13
CA ARG A 104 12.36 -3.19 15.72
C ARG A 104 11.37 -4.34 15.48
N ALA A 105 10.47 -4.22 14.52
CA ALA A 105 9.63 -5.35 14.14
C ALA A 105 10.49 -6.48 13.57
N ASP A 106 9.95 -7.69 13.72
CA ASP A 106 10.53 -8.86 13.09
C ASP A 106 10.45 -8.75 11.56
N ILE A 107 11.60 -8.85 10.90
CA ILE A 107 11.72 -8.78 9.44
C ILE A 107 10.83 -9.83 8.78
N ASP A 108 10.78 -11.04 9.33
CA ASP A 108 10.00 -12.12 8.74
C ASP A 108 8.50 -11.83 8.86
N ASN A 109 8.08 -11.27 10.00
CA ASN A 109 6.70 -10.81 10.18
C ASN A 109 6.33 -9.73 9.17
N VAL A 110 7.14 -8.67 9.04
CA VAL A 110 6.92 -7.61 8.03
C VAL A 110 6.88 -8.20 6.62
N MET A 111 7.82 -9.09 6.29
CA MET A 111 7.95 -9.68 4.95
C MET A 111 6.73 -10.53 4.56
N ALA A 112 6.06 -11.18 5.52
CA ALA A 112 4.83 -11.95 5.29
C ALA A 112 3.66 -11.10 4.75
N TRP A 113 3.69 -9.78 4.94
CA TRP A 113 2.68 -8.83 4.43
C TRP A 113 3.00 -8.25 3.06
N ILE A 114 4.24 -8.39 2.57
CA ILE A 114 4.68 -7.79 1.31
C ILE A 114 4.69 -8.84 0.21
N ALA A 115 3.82 -8.69 -0.80
CA ALA A 115 3.75 -9.61 -1.93
C ALA A 115 5.05 -9.62 -2.77
N PRO A 116 5.41 -10.73 -3.44
CA PRO A 116 6.65 -10.84 -4.21
C PRO A 116 6.84 -9.74 -5.27
N LYS A 117 5.77 -9.38 -6.00
CA LYS A 117 5.81 -8.29 -6.99
C LYS A 117 6.19 -6.95 -6.36
N THR A 118 5.71 -6.71 -5.14
CA THR A 118 5.95 -5.49 -4.39
C THR A 118 7.36 -5.49 -3.81
N ARG A 119 7.83 -6.63 -3.27
CA ARG A 119 9.23 -6.82 -2.86
C ARG A 119 10.20 -6.47 -3.99
N ALA A 120 9.95 -7.01 -5.19
CA ALA A 120 10.79 -6.73 -6.37
C ALA A 120 10.73 -5.27 -6.82
N ALA A 121 9.57 -4.61 -6.69
CA ALA A 121 9.41 -3.21 -7.08
C ALA A 121 10.15 -2.24 -6.16
N VAL A 122 10.30 -2.57 -4.87
CA VAL A 122 10.89 -1.68 -3.86
C VAL A 122 12.27 -2.11 -3.37
N SER A 123 12.80 -3.24 -3.84
CA SER A 123 14.09 -3.78 -3.36
C SER A 123 15.25 -2.80 -3.50
N GLY A 124 15.25 -2.00 -4.58
CA GLY A 124 16.26 -0.96 -4.79
C GLY A 124 16.21 0.16 -3.75
N LEU A 125 15.06 0.42 -3.12
CA LEU A 125 14.96 1.36 -2.01
C LEU A 125 15.63 0.79 -0.75
N TRP A 126 15.44 -0.51 -0.49
CA TRP A 126 16.09 -1.19 0.62
C TRP A 126 17.61 -1.22 0.47
N ASP A 127 18.11 -1.44 -0.76
CA ASP A 127 19.55 -1.40 -1.05
C ASP A 127 20.17 -0.03 -0.75
N LEU A 128 19.40 1.06 -0.90
CA LEU A 128 19.87 2.43 -0.67
C LEU A 128 19.76 2.86 0.81
N HIS A 129 18.75 2.35 1.52
CA HIS A 129 18.38 2.85 2.85
C HIS A 129 18.91 2.00 4.00
N LEU A 130 18.96 0.67 3.86
CA LEU A 130 19.31 -0.23 4.96
C LEU A 130 20.83 -0.38 5.13
N ASP A 131 21.27 -0.55 6.37
CA ASP A 131 22.64 -0.96 6.65
C ASP A 131 22.90 -2.38 6.11
N PRO A 132 24.17 -2.75 5.80
CA PRO A 132 24.47 -4.03 5.17
C PRO A 132 23.98 -5.26 5.94
N ALA A 133 23.98 -5.23 7.28
CA ALA A 133 23.57 -6.38 8.07
C ALA A 133 22.04 -6.57 8.03
N THR A 134 21.29 -5.47 8.11
CA THR A 134 19.83 -5.50 7.96
C THR A 134 19.42 -5.87 6.54
N LEU A 135 20.09 -5.29 5.53
CA LEU A 135 19.82 -5.57 4.12
C LEU A 135 19.96 -7.06 3.78
N GLU A 136 21.03 -7.71 4.24
CA GLU A 136 21.23 -9.15 4.02
C GLU A 136 20.11 -10.00 4.64
N ARG A 137 19.59 -9.60 5.81
CA ARG A 137 18.46 -10.28 6.44
C ARG A 137 17.18 -10.09 5.63
N VAL A 138 16.90 -8.87 5.17
CA VAL A 138 15.75 -8.55 4.31
C VAL A 138 15.83 -9.31 2.99
N LYS A 139 17.01 -9.39 2.35
CA LYS A 139 17.22 -10.17 1.13
C LYS A 139 16.93 -11.65 1.33
N ARG A 140 17.45 -12.26 2.39
CA ARG A 140 17.13 -13.66 2.73
C ARG A 140 15.63 -13.85 2.95
N ALA A 141 15.01 -13.03 3.80
CA ALA A 141 13.59 -13.10 4.08
C ALA A 141 12.74 -12.93 2.80
N SER A 142 13.15 -12.05 1.88
CA SER A 142 12.44 -11.83 0.62
C SER A 142 12.34 -13.09 -0.25
N GLN A 143 13.29 -14.02 -0.10
CA GLN A 143 13.37 -15.27 -0.85
C GLN A 143 12.73 -16.45 -0.10
N SER A 144 12.76 -16.45 1.23
CA SER A 144 12.33 -17.59 2.06
C SER A 144 10.97 -17.43 2.72
N VAL A 145 10.55 -16.20 3.03
CA VAL A 145 9.29 -15.95 3.76
C VAL A 145 8.11 -15.98 2.79
N HIS A 146 7.18 -16.90 3.05
CA HIS A 146 5.92 -16.98 2.34
C HIS A 146 5.03 -15.77 2.65
N TRP A 147 4.43 -15.16 1.62
CA TRP A 147 3.48 -14.05 1.79
C TRP A 147 2.10 -14.62 2.16
N SER A 148 1.77 -14.64 3.44
CA SER A 148 0.55 -15.28 3.95
C SER A 148 -0.66 -14.36 4.02
N HIS A 149 -0.47 -13.04 3.99
CA HIS A 149 -1.54 -12.08 4.33
C HIS A 149 -2.22 -11.40 3.14
N GLN A 150 -1.87 -11.77 1.90
CA GLN A 150 -2.43 -11.10 0.73
C GLN A 150 -3.96 -11.20 0.66
N ARG A 151 -4.52 -12.35 1.07
CA ARG A 151 -5.98 -12.53 1.10
C ARG A 151 -6.66 -11.52 2.04
N GLU A 152 -6.06 -11.24 3.18
CA GLU A 152 -6.58 -10.27 4.15
C GLU A 152 -6.53 -8.85 3.58
N CYS A 153 -5.41 -8.50 2.92
CA CYS A 153 -5.25 -7.23 2.22
C CYS A 153 -6.29 -7.05 1.11
N ASP A 154 -6.48 -8.07 0.27
CA ASP A 154 -7.44 -8.04 -0.84
C ASP A 154 -8.87 -7.86 -0.32
N VAL A 155 -9.26 -8.60 0.73
CA VAL A 155 -10.58 -8.46 1.37
C VAL A 155 -10.78 -7.06 1.95
N ALA A 156 -9.78 -6.51 2.62
CA ALA A 156 -9.85 -5.17 3.18
C ALA A 156 -10.03 -4.10 2.09
N LEU A 157 -9.27 -4.20 0.99
CA LEU A 157 -9.36 -3.28 -0.13
C LEU A 157 -10.72 -3.37 -0.85
N GLN A 158 -11.18 -4.59 -1.16
CA GLN A 158 -12.46 -4.78 -1.85
C GLN A 158 -13.64 -4.30 -1.00
N THR A 159 -13.61 -4.54 0.31
CA THR A 159 -14.62 -4.04 1.25
C THR A 159 -14.67 -2.51 1.23
N ALA A 160 -13.51 -1.85 1.25
CA ALA A 160 -13.45 -0.39 1.22
C ALA A 160 -13.95 0.18 -0.11
N ILE A 161 -13.59 -0.44 -1.24
CA ILE A 161 -14.09 -0.05 -2.57
C ILE A 161 -15.61 -0.24 -2.66
N ALA A 162 -16.13 -1.36 -2.15
CA ALA A 162 -17.58 -1.61 -2.12
C ALA A 162 -18.32 -0.55 -1.29
N THR A 163 -17.78 -0.16 -0.13
CA THR A 163 -18.32 0.93 0.71
C THR A 163 -18.37 2.26 -0.05
N LEU A 164 -17.35 2.58 -0.85
CA LEU A 164 -17.33 3.81 -1.65
C LEU A 164 -18.32 3.80 -2.82
N ASN A 165 -18.64 2.62 -3.35
CA ASN A 165 -19.54 2.44 -4.47
C ASN A 165 -21.00 2.22 -4.04
N ALA A 166 -21.27 2.04 -2.75
CA ALA A 166 -22.63 1.87 -2.24
C ALA A 166 -23.46 3.13 -2.53
N PRO A 167 -24.67 3.00 -3.12
CA PRO A 167 -25.53 4.15 -3.35
C PRO A 167 -25.86 4.80 -2.02
N VAL A 168 -25.73 6.13 -1.94
CA VAL A 168 -26.21 6.89 -0.79
C VAL A 168 -27.72 6.75 -0.79
N THR A 169 -28.24 5.81 0.00
CA THR A 169 -29.69 5.71 0.26
C THR A 169 -30.10 7.00 0.95
N ALA A 170 -30.77 7.87 0.20
CA ALA A 170 -31.40 9.07 0.75
C ALA A 170 -32.37 8.62 1.85
N ALA A 171 -32.12 9.12 3.06
CA ALA A 171 -33.04 9.04 4.19
C ALA A 171 -34.22 10.00 3.99
#